data_AF-A0A8J3MH18-F1
#
_entry.id   AF-A0A8J3MH18-F1
#
_cell.length_a   1.000
_cell.length_b   1.000
_cell.length_c   1.000
_cell.angle_alpha   90.00
_cell.angle_beta   90.00
_cell.angle_gamma   90.00
#
_symmetry.space_group_name_H-M   'P 1'
#
loop_
_entity.id
_entity.type
_entity.pdbx_description
1 polymer ?
#
loop_
_entity_poly.entity_id
_entity_poly.type
_entity_poly.pdbx_seq_one_letter_code
_entity_poly.pdbx_strand_id
1 'polypeptide(L)'
;MIYEEVETGSPIRQGDIFARVPRFDINLSKMSAITSSGIPIIGDWSRIEHLAEPSSIIVAVRPVLAIVISQDCDASRAEEISFCEIRSFRDVDAVAKDLTDAKYKSWVKIITTHARVNQKWFYLPQDPAFKIVERMAVDFRVPMRVPRENVEDMRQTNRVGRLNDVAQSHFRERVGEFFRRYPYDEWYALSPEEMGEYGPAKMGIAEPFPWQKSQ
;
A
#
# COMPACT_ATOMS: atom_id res chain seq x y z
N MET A 1 14.21 -19.58 2.98
CA MET A 1 12.89 -18.94 3.21
C MET A 1 12.95 -17.51 2.66
N ILE A 2 11.82 -16.88 2.32
CA ILE A 2 11.83 -15.52 1.72
C ILE A 2 11.95 -14.38 2.74
N TYR A 3 11.96 -14.73 4.03
CA TYR A 3 12.05 -13.80 5.16
C TYR A 3 13.39 -13.93 5.85
N GLU A 4 13.78 -12.88 6.56
CA GLU A 4 14.95 -12.81 7.41
C GLU A 4 14.65 -12.05 8.71
N GLU A 5 15.35 -12.44 9.77
CA GLU A 5 15.34 -11.70 11.04
C GLU A 5 16.05 -10.36 10.87
N VAL A 6 15.59 -9.36 11.61
CA VAL A 6 16.14 -8.01 11.56
C VAL A 6 16.55 -7.57 12.95
N GLU A 7 17.81 -7.21 13.12
CA GLU A 7 18.33 -6.69 14.38
C GLU A 7 17.52 -5.48 14.86
N THR A 8 17.19 -5.42 16.15
CA THR A 8 16.35 -4.37 16.75
C THR A 8 16.79 -2.95 16.38
N GLY A 9 18.10 -2.70 16.28
CA GLY A 9 18.67 -1.40 15.92
C GLY A 9 18.69 -1.06 14.42
N SER A 10 18.44 -2.03 13.53
CA SER A 10 18.47 -1.82 12.08
C SER A 10 17.43 -0.79 11.64
N PRO A 11 17.76 0.10 10.69
CA PRO A 11 16.82 1.10 10.18
C PRO A 11 15.62 0.44 9.50
N ILE A 12 14.51 1.18 9.47
CA ILE A 12 13.31 0.76 8.73
C ILE A 12 13.62 0.78 7.24
N ARG A 13 13.26 -0.29 6.53
CA ARG A 13 13.44 -0.40 5.07
C ARG A 13 12.21 -0.95 4.40
N GLN A 14 12.13 -0.77 3.09
CA GLN A 14 11.10 -1.41 2.28
C GLN A 14 11.17 -2.92 2.48
N GLY A 15 10.01 -3.57 2.61
CA GLY A 15 9.93 -5.00 2.90
C GLY A 15 9.99 -5.38 4.38
N ASP A 16 10.17 -4.41 5.30
CA ASP A 16 9.98 -4.68 6.73
C ASP A 16 8.54 -5.07 7.02
N ILE A 17 8.36 -6.14 7.80
CA ILE A 17 7.08 -6.69 8.18
C ILE A 17 6.80 -6.30 9.64
N PHE A 18 5.65 -5.68 9.86
CA PHE A 18 5.18 -5.24 11.16
C PHE A 18 3.86 -5.92 11.51
N ALA A 19 3.78 -6.43 12.74
CA ALA A 19 2.54 -6.89 13.33
C ALA A 19 1.81 -5.74 14.03
N ARG A 20 0.49 -5.84 14.12
CA ARG A 20 -0.37 -4.90 14.87
C ARG A 20 -0.25 -3.44 14.39
N VAL A 21 -0.01 -3.22 13.10
CA VAL A 21 -0.14 -1.91 12.48
C VAL A 21 -1.61 -1.48 12.55
N PRO A 22 -1.92 -0.24 12.99
CA PRO A 22 -3.31 0.20 13.07
C PRO A 22 -3.88 0.43 11.67
N ARG A 23 -4.96 -0.28 11.33
CA ARG A 23 -5.78 -0.01 10.15
C ARG A 23 -7.07 0.67 10.58
N PHE A 24 -7.35 1.82 9.96
CA PHE A 24 -8.60 2.56 10.11
C PHE A 24 -9.56 2.16 8.98
N ASP A 25 -10.79 1.80 9.33
CA ASP A 25 -11.84 1.54 8.34
C ASP A 25 -12.92 2.62 8.48
N ILE A 26 -13.07 3.45 7.45
CA ILE A 26 -14.02 4.57 7.44
C ILE A 26 -15.29 4.14 6.71
N ASN A 27 -16.45 4.32 7.36
CA ASN A 27 -17.76 4.19 6.72
C ASN A 27 -18.43 5.55 6.67
N LEU A 28 -18.44 6.17 5.49
CA LEU A 28 -18.99 7.52 5.27
C LEU A 28 -20.51 7.61 5.51
N SER A 29 -21.24 6.49 5.61
CA SER A 29 -22.66 6.49 5.98
C SER A 29 -22.91 6.39 7.49
N LYS A 30 -21.86 6.07 8.27
CA LYS A 30 -21.93 5.84 9.71
C LYS A 30 -20.67 6.38 10.37
N MET A 31 -20.61 7.70 10.42
CA MET A 31 -19.55 8.46 11.06
C MET A 31 -19.99 8.90 12.46
N SER A 32 -19.02 9.04 13.35
CA SER A 32 -19.19 9.71 14.63
C SER A 32 -18.12 10.80 14.74
N ALA A 33 -18.54 12.03 15.03
CA ALA A 33 -17.66 13.17 15.22
C ALA A 33 -17.94 13.82 16.58
N ILE A 34 -16.91 14.43 17.17
CA ILE A 34 -17.02 15.26 18.36
C ILE A 34 -16.74 16.70 17.91
N THR A 35 -17.70 17.60 18.15
CA THR A 35 -17.52 19.04 17.93
C THR A 35 -16.55 19.65 18.93
N SER A 36 -16.09 20.87 18.68
CA SER A 36 -15.33 21.68 19.65
C SER A 36 -16.02 21.82 21.02
N SER A 37 -17.35 21.79 21.05
CA SER A 37 -18.17 21.80 22.27
C SER A 37 -18.30 20.44 22.97
N GLY A 38 -17.67 19.38 22.45
CA GLY A 38 -17.72 18.03 23.02
C GLY A 38 -19.01 17.26 22.70
N ILE A 39 -19.89 17.79 21.84
CA ILE A 39 -21.16 17.15 21.50
C ILE A 39 -20.92 16.10 20.41
N PRO A 40 -21.32 14.83 20.63
CA PRO A 40 -21.21 13.81 19.61
C PRO A 40 -22.25 14.02 18.51
N ILE A 41 -21.81 14.06 17.26
CA ILE A 41 -22.64 14.03 16.06
C ILE A 41 -22.51 12.65 15.44
N ILE A 42 -23.64 12.00 15.17
CA ILE A 42 -23.70 10.72 14.45
C ILE A 42 -24.44 10.97 13.14
N GLY A 43 -23.85 10.55 12.02
CA GLY A 43 -24.43 10.79 10.71
C GLY A 43 -23.56 10.27 9.57
N ASP A 44 -23.92 10.67 8.36
CA ASP A 44 -23.09 10.51 7.18
C ASP A 44 -22.01 11.60 7.11
N TRP A 45 -21.05 11.43 6.20
CA TRP A 45 -19.96 12.39 5.98
C TRP A 45 -20.48 13.77 5.57
N SER A 46 -21.54 13.84 4.76
CA SER A 46 -22.12 15.11 4.31
C SER A 46 -22.65 15.98 5.46
N ARG A 47 -23.07 15.38 6.58
CA ARG A 47 -23.41 16.12 7.80
C ARG A 47 -22.20 16.68 8.53
N ILE A 48 -21.03 16.07 8.39
CA ILE A 48 -19.80 16.42 9.11
C ILE A 48 -18.95 17.40 8.28
N GLU A 49 -18.92 17.24 6.95
CA GLU A 49 -18.05 18.04 6.07
C GLU A 49 -18.43 19.53 6.01
N HIS A 50 -19.69 19.84 6.31
CA HIS A 50 -20.20 21.21 6.37
C HIS A 50 -20.05 21.87 7.75
N LEU A 51 -19.43 21.20 8.72
CA LEU A 51 -19.13 21.82 10.01
C LEU A 51 -18.08 22.92 9.80
N ALA A 52 -18.40 24.13 10.26
CA ALA A 52 -17.55 25.31 10.10
C ALA A 52 -16.21 25.20 10.85
N GLU A 53 -16.10 24.28 11.81
CA GLU A 53 -14.94 24.10 12.67
C GLU A 53 -14.30 22.72 12.49
N PRO A 54 -12.97 22.61 12.66
CA PRO A 54 -12.28 21.32 12.67
C PRO A 54 -12.94 20.37 13.66
N SER A 55 -13.38 19.22 13.16
CA SER A 55 -14.08 18.20 13.96
C SER A 55 -13.20 16.98 14.13
N SER A 56 -13.18 16.40 15.34
CA SER A 56 -12.49 15.13 15.59
C SER A 56 -13.42 13.98 15.24
N ILE A 57 -12.97 13.01 14.45
CA ILE A 57 -13.75 11.82 14.10
C ILE A 57 -13.34 10.62 14.96
N ILE A 58 -14.32 9.83 15.38
CA ILE A 58 -14.09 8.54 16.04
C ILE A 58 -14.12 7.47 14.94
N VAL A 59 -13.01 6.76 14.79
CA VAL A 59 -12.85 5.70 13.78
C VAL A 59 -12.57 4.37 14.46
N ALA A 60 -13.15 3.30 13.90
CA ALA A 60 -12.81 1.95 14.33
C ALA A 60 -11.40 1.61 13.86
N VAL A 61 -10.59 1.07 14.77
CA VAL A 61 -9.21 0.65 14.50
C VAL A 61 -9.09 -0.85 14.72
N ARG A 62 -8.45 -1.55 13.79
CA ARG A 62 -8.05 -2.95 13.98
C ARG A 62 -6.56 -3.14 13.75
N PRO A 63 -5.89 -3.98 14.55
CA PRO A 63 -4.49 -4.32 14.33
C PRO A 63 -4.35 -5.26 13.13
N VAL A 64 -3.40 -5.01 12.25
CA VAL A 64 -3.11 -5.85 11.08
C VAL A 64 -1.64 -6.21 10.97
N LEU A 65 -1.35 -7.27 10.22
CA LEU A 65 -0.01 -7.50 9.72
C LEU A 65 0.17 -6.63 8.48
N ALA A 66 1.33 -5.99 8.33
CA ALA A 66 1.59 -5.12 7.20
C ALA A 66 3.07 -5.12 6.81
N ILE A 67 3.34 -4.73 5.57
CA ILE A 67 4.70 -4.61 5.03
C ILE A 67 4.96 -3.18 4.59
N VAL A 68 6.16 -2.67 4.83
CA VAL A 68 6.59 -1.33 4.38
C VAL A 68 6.74 -1.34 2.86
N ILE A 69 6.05 -0.42 2.18
CA ILE A 69 6.16 -0.20 0.73
C ILE A 69 6.96 1.05 0.36
N SER A 70 7.17 1.99 1.30
CA SER A 70 8.06 3.14 1.08
C SER A 70 9.45 2.67 0.68
N GLN A 71 10.09 3.37 -0.26
CA GLN A 71 11.47 3.10 -0.64
C GLN A 71 12.42 3.37 0.53
N ASP A 72 13.60 2.75 0.56
CA ASP A 72 14.55 2.87 1.67
C ASP A 72 14.94 4.34 1.94
N CYS A 73 15.09 5.16 0.89
CA CYS A 73 15.36 6.59 1.03
C CYS A 73 14.21 7.34 1.70
N ASP A 74 12.97 7.02 1.35
CA ASP A 74 11.78 7.65 1.90
C ASP A 74 11.54 7.19 3.33
N ALA A 75 11.69 5.90 3.62
CA ALA A 75 11.59 5.36 4.97
C ALA A 75 12.54 6.07 5.95
N SER A 76 13.69 6.55 5.46
CA SER A 76 14.67 7.29 6.27
C SER A 76 14.40 8.80 6.41
N ARG A 77 13.56 9.41 5.55
CA ARG A 77 13.47 10.88 5.41
C ARG A 77 12.06 11.44 5.44
N ALA A 78 11.08 10.67 4.98
CA ALA A 78 9.69 11.11 4.89
C ALA A 78 9.06 11.25 6.28
N GLU A 79 8.09 12.15 6.39
CA GLU A 79 7.29 12.32 7.61
C GLU A 79 6.40 11.10 7.87
N GLU A 80 5.98 10.41 6.81
CA GLU A 80 5.12 9.23 6.87
C GLU A 80 5.77 8.03 6.17
N ILE A 81 5.56 6.84 6.74
CA ILE A 81 5.92 5.56 6.13
C ILE A 81 4.65 4.89 5.61
N SER A 82 4.72 4.43 4.36
CA SER A 82 3.62 3.73 3.70
C SER A 82 3.74 2.23 3.90
N PHE A 83 2.60 1.62 4.23
CA PHE A 83 2.41 0.19 4.42
C PHE A 83 1.35 -0.36 3.46
N CYS A 84 1.40 -1.65 3.20
CA CYS A 84 0.25 -2.41 2.69
C CYS A 84 -0.09 -3.54 3.65
N GLU A 85 -1.38 -3.79 3.85
CA GLU A 85 -1.85 -4.88 4.71
C GLU A 85 -1.46 -6.24 4.12
N ILE A 86 -1.07 -7.16 5.00
CA ILE A 86 -0.91 -8.58 4.69
C ILE A 86 -2.17 -9.31 5.15
N ARG A 87 -2.81 -10.04 4.23
CA ARG A 87 -4.08 -10.75 4.44
C ARG A 87 -3.96 -12.22 4.07
N SER A 88 -4.90 -13.05 4.51
CA SER A 88 -4.99 -14.44 4.01
C SER A 88 -5.10 -14.44 2.49
N PHE A 89 -4.33 -15.32 1.83
CA PHE A 89 -4.39 -15.45 0.38
C PHE A 89 -5.80 -15.90 -0.07
N ARG A 90 -6.51 -16.61 0.80
CA ARG A 90 -7.89 -17.11 0.60
C ARG A 90 -8.92 -15.98 0.56
N ASP A 91 -8.63 -14.87 1.23
CA ASP A 91 -9.52 -13.70 1.26
C ASP A 91 -9.39 -12.85 -0.01
N VAL A 92 -8.24 -12.94 -0.68
CA VAL A 92 -7.88 -12.05 -1.79
C VAL A 92 -7.99 -12.72 -3.16
N ASP A 93 -8.00 -14.05 -3.19
CA ASP A 93 -8.21 -14.87 -4.39
C ASP A 93 -9.38 -15.84 -4.18
N ALA A 94 -10.45 -15.67 -4.96
CA ALA A 94 -11.67 -16.45 -4.82
C ALA A 94 -11.45 -17.95 -5.11
N VAL A 95 -10.48 -18.31 -5.97
CA VAL A 95 -10.17 -19.70 -6.31
C VAL A 95 -9.42 -20.38 -5.15
N ALA A 96 -8.64 -19.62 -4.38
CA ALA A 96 -7.92 -20.11 -3.22
C ALA A 96 -8.81 -20.40 -2.01
N LYS A 97 -10.01 -19.81 -1.93
CA LYS A 97 -10.90 -19.88 -0.76
C LYS A 97 -11.14 -21.30 -0.25
N ASP A 98 -11.49 -22.22 -1.14
CA ASP A 98 -11.90 -23.60 -0.79
C ASP A 98 -10.77 -24.64 -0.90
N LEU A 99 -9.54 -24.21 -1.19
CA LEU A 99 -8.42 -25.15 -1.35
C LEU A 99 -7.91 -25.65 -0.02
N THR A 100 -7.58 -26.92 0.12
CA THR A 100 -6.86 -27.38 1.32
C THR A 100 -5.36 -27.17 1.14
N ASP A 101 -4.61 -27.05 2.24
CA ASP A 101 -3.15 -26.80 2.17
C ASP A 101 -2.36 -27.96 1.55
N ALA A 102 -2.93 -29.17 1.56
CA ALA A 102 -2.36 -30.36 0.94
C ALA A 102 -2.41 -30.37 -0.60
N LYS A 103 -3.18 -29.46 -1.24
CA LYS A 103 -3.34 -29.42 -2.71
C LYS A 103 -2.22 -28.62 -3.40
N TYR A 104 -0.97 -29.06 -3.26
CA TYR A 104 0.22 -28.34 -3.74
C TYR A 104 0.18 -27.99 -5.23
N LYS A 105 -0.28 -28.90 -6.11
CA LYS A 105 -0.38 -28.64 -7.56
C LYS A 105 -1.32 -27.46 -7.87
N SER A 106 -2.45 -27.39 -7.16
CA SER A 106 -3.42 -26.30 -7.30
C SER A 106 -2.84 -24.98 -6.79
N TRP A 107 -2.15 -25.01 -5.65
CA TRP A 107 -1.46 -23.83 -5.11
C TRP A 107 -0.42 -23.28 -6.07
N VAL A 108 0.45 -24.14 -6.62
CA VAL A 108 1.47 -23.72 -7.60
C VAL A 108 0.81 -23.06 -8.80
N LYS A 109 -0.24 -23.67 -9.35
CA LYS A 109 -0.98 -23.09 -10.49
C LYS A 109 -1.54 -21.72 -10.15
N ILE A 110 -2.20 -21.56 -9.00
CA ILE A 110 -2.83 -20.29 -8.60
C ILE A 110 -1.78 -19.22 -8.36
N ILE A 111 -0.76 -19.50 -7.56
CA ILE A 111 0.29 -18.53 -7.21
C ILE A 111 1.03 -18.06 -8.48
N THR A 112 1.39 -18.97 -9.37
CA THR A 112 2.12 -18.61 -10.61
C THR A 112 1.23 -17.91 -11.62
N THR A 113 -0.04 -18.29 -11.74
CA THR A 113 -1.01 -17.58 -12.60
C THR A 113 -1.23 -16.17 -12.06
N HIS A 114 -1.51 -16.06 -10.76
CA HIS A 114 -1.68 -14.82 -10.04
C HIS A 114 -0.50 -13.87 -10.30
N ALA A 115 0.73 -14.33 -10.10
CA ALA A 115 1.93 -13.54 -10.31
C ALA A 115 2.10 -13.00 -11.75
N ARG A 116 1.46 -13.62 -12.75
CA ARG A 116 1.50 -13.16 -14.14
C ARG A 116 0.38 -12.17 -14.48
N VAL A 117 -0.82 -12.40 -13.95
CA VAL A 117 -2.03 -11.71 -14.42
C VAL A 117 -2.57 -10.66 -13.45
N ASN A 118 -2.24 -10.79 -12.16
CA ASN A 118 -2.81 -9.97 -11.11
C ASN A 118 -1.69 -9.33 -10.30
N GLN A 119 -1.35 -8.10 -10.68
CA GLN A 119 -0.30 -7.32 -10.04
C GLN A 119 -0.75 -6.74 -8.69
N LYS A 120 -2.01 -6.96 -8.27
CA LYS A 120 -2.60 -6.36 -7.06
C LYS A 120 -2.10 -6.97 -5.77
N TRP A 121 -1.46 -8.13 -5.85
CA TRP A 121 -1.04 -8.90 -4.69
C TRP A 121 0.42 -9.34 -4.78
N PHE A 122 1.09 -9.46 -3.64
CA PHE A 122 2.39 -10.13 -3.54
C PHE A 122 2.25 -11.33 -2.59
N TYR A 123 2.47 -12.53 -3.12
CA TYR A 123 2.29 -13.77 -2.39
C TYR A 123 3.36 -13.95 -1.31
N LEU A 124 2.93 -14.34 -0.12
CA LEU A 124 3.74 -14.61 1.06
C LEU A 124 3.54 -16.06 1.51
N PRO A 125 4.56 -16.94 1.41
CA PRO A 125 4.48 -18.29 1.93
C PRO A 125 4.39 -18.26 3.47
N GLN A 126 3.73 -19.28 4.02
CA GLN A 126 3.66 -19.52 5.46
C GLN A 126 5.05 -19.61 6.09
N ASP A 127 5.25 -18.83 7.15
CA ASP A 127 6.37 -18.93 8.07
C ASP A 127 5.97 -18.37 9.46
N PRO A 128 5.61 -19.24 10.42
CA PRO A 128 5.16 -18.82 11.75
C PRO A 128 6.20 -18.00 12.52
N ALA A 129 7.50 -18.12 12.23
CA ALA A 129 8.55 -17.32 12.88
C ALA A 129 8.34 -15.81 12.63
N PHE A 130 7.76 -15.46 11.48
CA PHE A 130 7.47 -14.09 11.06
C PHE A 130 5.99 -13.72 11.23
N LYS A 131 5.23 -14.49 12.02
CA LYS A 131 3.77 -14.36 12.21
C LYS A 131 2.95 -14.54 10.92
N ILE A 132 3.52 -15.10 9.86
CA ILE A 132 2.82 -15.48 8.63
C ILE A 132 2.33 -16.93 8.81
N VAL A 133 1.22 -17.10 9.53
CA VAL A 133 0.77 -18.43 9.98
C VAL A 133 0.11 -19.29 8.89
N GLU A 134 -0.26 -18.67 7.77
CA GLU A 134 -0.87 -19.32 6.62
C GLU A 134 -0.32 -18.72 5.33
N ARG A 135 -0.81 -19.18 4.17
CA ARG A 135 -0.53 -18.54 2.89
C ARG A 135 -1.19 -17.18 2.87
N MET A 136 -0.38 -16.13 2.76
CA MET A 136 -0.85 -14.74 2.81
C MET A 136 -0.50 -13.99 1.53
N ALA A 137 -1.00 -12.76 1.42
CA ALA A 137 -0.62 -11.83 0.37
C ALA A 137 -0.65 -10.38 0.88
N VAL A 138 0.26 -9.57 0.35
CA VAL A 138 0.25 -8.11 0.51
C VAL A 138 -0.83 -7.51 -0.41
N ASP A 139 -1.76 -6.73 0.14
CA ASP A 139 -2.80 -5.97 -0.59
C ASP A 139 -2.30 -4.59 -1.01
N PHE A 140 -1.87 -4.44 -2.26
CA PHE A 140 -1.45 -3.12 -2.76
C PHE A 140 -2.62 -2.13 -2.92
N ARG A 141 -3.88 -2.58 -2.82
CA ARG A 141 -5.06 -1.71 -2.91
C ARG A 141 -5.41 -1.07 -1.57
N VAL A 142 -4.75 -1.48 -0.48
CA VAL A 142 -4.95 -0.94 0.86
C VAL A 142 -3.65 -0.31 1.36
N PRO A 143 -3.20 0.80 0.74
CA PRO A 143 -2.08 1.56 1.29
C PRO A 143 -2.54 2.24 2.59
N MET A 144 -1.68 2.18 3.61
CA MET A 144 -1.84 2.86 4.87
C MET A 144 -0.63 3.76 5.08
N ARG A 145 -0.82 4.94 5.65
CA ARG A 145 0.28 5.84 6.02
C ARG A 145 0.32 5.97 7.53
N VAL A 146 1.51 5.88 8.08
CA VAL A 146 1.75 6.00 9.52
C VAL A 146 2.88 7.01 9.71
N PRO A 147 2.73 8.00 10.61
CA PRO A 147 3.82 8.92 10.95
C PRO A 147 5.09 8.16 11.32
N ARG A 148 6.23 8.59 10.79
CA ARG A 148 7.53 7.91 10.96
C ARG A 148 7.89 7.74 12.43
N GLU A 149 7.64 8.75 13.26
CA GLU A 149 7.85 8.71 14.71
C GLU A 149 7.13 7.51 15.36
N ASN A 150 5.87 7.27 14.99
CA ASN A 150 5.08 6.16 15.52
C ASN A 150 5.61 4.82 15.02
N VAL A 151 6.13 4.75 13.79
CA VAL A 151 6.74 3.51 13.27
C VAL A 151 8.06 3.22 13.96
N GLU A 152 8.86 4.24 14.26
CA GLU A 152 10.09 4.09 15.04
C GLU A 152 9.81 3.58 16.45
N ASP A 153 8.75 4.07 17.11
CA ASP A 153 8.29 3.55 18.40
C ASP A 153 7.85 2.08 18.30
N MET A 154 7.18 1.72 17.21
CA MET A 154 6.75 0.35 16.92
C MET A 154 7.91 -0.58 16.51
N ARG A 155 9.05 -0.04 16.08
CA ARG A 155 10.16 -0.83 15.47
C ARG A 155 10.67 -1.94 16.37
N GLN A 156 10.73 -1.68 17.68
CA GLN A 156 11.27 -2.65 18.63
C GLN A 156 10.26 -3.72 19.07
N THR A 157 8.98 -3.38 19.08
CA THR A 157 7.92 -4.23 19.65
C THR A 157 7.13 -4.99 18.59
N ASN A 158 7.00 -4.40 17.41
CA ASN A 158 6.05 -4.84 16.39
C ASN A 158 6.72 -5.30 15.09
N ARG A 159 7.98 -4.95 14.81
CA ARG A 159 8.69 -5.48 13.64
C ARG A 159 9.02 -6.95 13.86
N VAL A 160 8.56 -7.80 12.94
CA VAL A 160 8.70 -9.26 13.04
C VAL A 160 9.76 -9.83 12.11
N GLY A 161 10.18 -9.06 11.11
CA GLY A 161 11.27 -9.41 10.19
C GLY A 161 11.22 -8.58 8.92
N ARG A 162 11.90 -9.04 7.87
CA ARG A 162 11.95 -8.42 6.55
C ARG A 162 11.95 -9.49 5.46
N LEU A 163 11.63 -9.10 4.23
CA LEU A 163 11.99 -9.88 3.04
C LEU A 163 13.51 -9.96 2.87
N ASN A 164 14.03 -11.13 2.51
CA ASN A 164 15.44 -11.24 2.12
C ASN A 164 15.72 -10.51 0.79
N ASP A 165 16.99 -10.33 0.43
CA ASP A 165 17.40 -9.54 -0.75
C ASP A 165 16.74 -9.98 -2.08
N VAL A 166 16.56 -11.29 -2.27
CA VAL A 166 15.94 -11.84 -3.49
C VAL A 166 14.46 -11.49 -3.53
N ALA A 167 13.73 -11.78 -2.45
CA ALA A 167 12.31 -11.49 -2.36
C ALA A 167 12.04 -9.98 -2.37
N GLN A 168 12.93 -9.20 -1.78
CA GLN A 168 12.88 -7.74 -1.78
C GLN A 168 12.97 -7.15 -3.19
N SER A 169 13.84 -7.71 -4.04
CA SER A 169 13.96 -7.28 -5.44
C SER A 169 12.68 -7.53 -6.22
N HIS A 170 12.06 -8.71 -6.05
CA HIS A 170 10.77 -9.02 -6.66
C HIS A 170 9.62 -8.17 -6.10
N PHE A 171 9.66 -7.88 -4.80
CA PHE A 171 8.67 -7.03 -4.15
C PHE A 171 8.72 -5.60 -4.69
N ARG A 172 9.93 -5.04 -4.84
CA ARG A 172 10.17 -3.72 -5.46
C ARG A 172 9.59 -3.62 -6.86
N GLU A 173 9.91 -4.58 -7.70
CA GLU A 173 9.39 -4.64 -9.06
C GLU A 173 7.85 -4.68 -9.04
N ARG A 174 7.28 -5.52 -8.17
CA ARG A 174 5.84 -5.65 -8.07
C ARG A 174 5.14 -4.37 -7.61
N VAL A 175 5.70 -3.67 -6.63
CA VAL A 175 5.20 -2.36 -6.18
C VAL A 175 5.23 -1.37 -7.35
N GLY A 176 6.36 -1.28 -8.06
CA GLY A 176 6.49 -0.39 -9.23
C GLY A 176 5.47 -0.71 -10.33
N GLU A 177 5.33 -2.00 -10.67
CA GLU A 177 4.39 -2.49 -11.68
C GLU A 177 2.93 -2.17 -11.31
N PHE A 178 2.54 -2.36 -10.04
CA PHE A 178 1.18 -2.08 -9.58
C PHE A 178 0.81 -0.60 -9.64
N PHE A 179 1.72 0.31 -9.29
CA PHE A 179 1.44 1.75 -9.25
C PHE A 179 1.66 2.45 -10.60
N ARG A 180 2.39 1.84 -11.55
CA ARG A 180 2.68 2.42 -12.89
C ARG A 180 1.83 1.81 -14.03
N ARG A 181 0.61 1.36 -13.75
CA ARG A 181 -0.22 0.54 -14.67
C ARG A 181 -0.38 1.02 -16.11
N TYR A 182 -0.28 2.33 -16.36
CA TYR A 182 -0.44 2.89 -17.70
C TYR A 182 0.86 3.56 -18.14
N PRO A 183 1.21 3.45 -19.44
CA PRO A 183 2.24 4.31 -20.01
C PRO A 183 1.89 5.77 -19.71
N TYR A 184 2.88 6.50 -19.22
CA TYR A 184 2.75 7.90 -18.83
C TYR A 184 3.45 8.74 -19.89
N ASP A 185 2.67 9.46 -20.68
CA ASP A 185 3.21 10.47 -21.60
C ASP A 185 3.52 11.71 -20.78
N GLU A 186 4.80 11.94 -20.48
CA GLU A 186 5.22 12.99 -19.55
C GLU A 186 4.83 14.41 -19.96
N TRP A 187 4.44 14.61 -21.21
CA TRP A 187 4.00 15.89 -21.73
C TRP A 187 2.49 16.13 -21.66
N TYR A 188 1.65 15.18 -21.25
CA TYR A 188 0.19 15.34 -21.33
C TYR A 188 -0.34 16.55 -20.53
N ALA A 189 0.30 16.88 -19.41
CA ALA A 189 -0.15 17.96 -18.52
C ALA A 189 0.31 19.36 -18.97
N LEU A 190 1.20 19.44 -19.96
CA LEU A 190 1.77 20.72 -20.40
C LEU A 190 0.70 21.62 -21.02
N SER A 191 0.79 22.92 -20.76
CA SER A 191 0.03 23.94 -21.49
C SER A 191 0.43 23.99 -22.96
N PRO A 192 -0.35 24.65 -23.84
CA PRO A 192 0.06 24.89 -25.22
C PRO A 192 1.44 25.56 -25.35
N GLU A 193 1.72 26.54 -24.49
CA GLU A 193 3.00 27.26 -24.45
C GLU A 193 4.14 26.35 -23.98
N GLU A 194 3.93 25.60 -22.91
CA GLU A 194 4.90 24.63 -22.38
C GLU A 194 5.17 23.49 -23.39
N MET A 195 4.15 23.06 -24.14
CA MET A 195 4.29 22.08 -25.21
C MET A 195 5.08 22.64 -26.40
N GLY A 196 4.93 23.94 -26.69
CA GLY A 196 5.74 24.66 -27.67
C GLY A 196 7.23 24.67 -27.33
N GLU A 197 7.58 24.76 -26.05
CA GLU A 197 8.96 24.66 -25.55
C GLU A 197 9.46 23.20 -25.46
N TYR A 198 8.56 22.27 -25.19
CA TYR A 198 8.89 20.84 -25.09
C TYR A 198 9.18 20.21 -26.47
N GLY A 199 8.43 20.61 -27.50
CA GLY A 199 8.50 20.07 -28.86
C GLY A 199 9.89 20.13 -29.54
N PRO A 200 10.62 21.25 -29.50
CA PRO A 200 11.94 21.39 -30.15
C PRO A 200 13.00 20.40 -29.66
N ALA A 201 12.97 20.02 -28.38
CA ALA A 201 13.95 19.12 -27.78
C ALA A 201 13.67 17.62 -28.03
N LYS A 202 12.44 17.26 -28.42
CA LYS A 202 11.99 15.86 -28.53
C LYS A 202 11.14 15.57 -29.78
N MET A 203 11.38 16.32 -30.86
CA MET A 203 10.62 16.19 -32.11
C MET A 203 10.57 14.73 -32.59
N GLY A 204 9.34 14.23 -32.80
CA GLY A 204 9.05 12.89 -33.34
C GLY A 204 8.54 11.86 -32.32
N ILE A 205 8.59 12.15 -31.02
CA ILE A 205 8.14 11.22 -29.95
C ILE A 205 6.86 11.71 -29.27
N ALA A 206 6.63 13.02 -29.21
CA ALA A 206 5.55 13.61 -28.45
C ALA A 206 4.49 14.28 -29.34
N GLU A 207 3.40 13.56 -29.60
CA GLU A 207 2.23 14.13 -30.27
C GLU A 207 1.42 14.98 -29.27
N PRO A 208 1.09 16.24 -29.61
CA PRO A 208 0.28 17.09 -28.73
C PRO A 208 -1.13 16.55 -28.51
N PHE A 209 -1.58 16.58 -27.25
CA PHE A 209 -2.95 16.25 -26.87
C PHE A 209 -3.96 17.34 -27.31
N PRO A 210 -5.28 17.03 -27.35
CA PRO A 210 -6.28 17.97 -27.86
C PRO A 210 -6.30 19.35 -27.19
N TRP A 211 -6.01 19.44 -25.89
CA TRP A 211 -5.99 20.71 -25.14
C TRP A 211 -4.67 21.49 -25.27
N GLN A 212 -3.66 20.91 -25.92
CA GLN A 212 -2.33 21.51 -26.11
C GLN A 212 -2.15 22.10 -27.51
N LYS A 213 -3.10 21.82 -28.41
CA LYS A 213 -3.15 22.44 -29.72
C LYS A 213 -3.70 23.85 -29.50
N SER A 214 -2.88 24.86 -29.79
CA SER A 214 -3.33 26.25 -29.87
C SER A 214 -4.58 26.33 -30.76
N GLN A 215 -5.66 26.94 -30.25
CA GLN A 215 -6.79 27.33 -31.09
C GLN A 215 -6.36 28.35 -32.13
#